data_AF-A0A101IJX8-F1
#
_entry.id   AF-A0A101IJX8-F1
#
_cell.length_a   1.000
_cell.length_b   1.000
_cell.length_c   1.000
_cell.angle_alpha   90.00
_cell.angle_beta   90.00
_cell.angle_gamma   90.00
#
_symmetry.space_group_name_H-M   'P 1'
#
loop_
_entity.id
_entity.type
_entity.pdbx_description
1 polymer ?
#
loop_
_entity_poly.entity_id
_entity_poly.type
_entity_poly.pdbx_seq_one_letter_code
_entity_poly.pdbx_strand_id
1 'polypeptide(L)' 'MSSKEARTYHAQAIVLSHIEYGEADRILKLFTLEKGKISAIAKGVRKIRSRKAGHLEPFTHVNLFLAKG' A
#
# COMPACT_ATOMS: atom_id res chain seq x y z
N MET A 1 7.81 23.13 15.74
CA MET A 1 8.99 22.33 15.35
C MET A 1 8.58 21.40 14.23
N SER A 2 8.75 21.82 12.98
CA SER A 2 8.42 21.02 11.80
C SER A 2 9.53 19.99 11.59
N SER A 3 9.39 18.82 12.22
CA SER A 3 10.26 17.70 11.92
C SER A 3 10.00 17.28 10.48
N LYS A 4 11.06 17.27 9.68
CA LYS A 4 11.08 16.82 8.30
C LYS A 4 10.84 15.30 8.32
N GLU A 5 9.60 14.85 8.51
CA GLU A 5 9.26 13.43 8.43
C GLU A 5 9.78 12.88 7.10
N ALA A 6 10.50 11.77 7.15
CA ALA A 6 10.93 11.08 5.95
C ALA A 6 9.70 10.81 5.07
N ARG A 7 9.74 11.30 3.82
CA ARG A 7 8.65 11.12 2.84
C ARG A 7 8.40 9.65 2.53
N THR A 8 9.34 8.78 2.84
CA THR A 8 9.21 7.33 2.69
C THR A 8 9.39 6.63 4.03
N TYR A 9 8.65 5.55 4.24
CA TYR A 9 8.69 4.78 5.48
C TYR A 9 8.27 3.33 5.24
N HIS A 10 8.74 2.44 6.11
CA HIS A 10 8.23 1.07 6.19
C HIS A 10 6.98 1.02 7.07
N ALA A 11 6.03 0.16 6.71
CA ALA A 11 4.84 -0.08 7.50
C ALA A 11 4.42 -1.55 7.44
N GLN A 12 4.07 -2.13 8.59
CA GLN A 12 3.38 -3.42 8.65
C GLN A 12 1.88 -3.18 8.52
N ALA A 13 1.18 -3.95 7.69
CA ALA A 13 -0.23 -3.73 7.45
C ALA A 13 -1.01 -5.00 7.16
N ILE A 14 -2.30 -4.95 7.45
CA ILE A 14 -3.29 -5.87 6.87
C ILE A 14 -3.99 -5.16 5.71
N VAL A 15 -4.07 -5.83 4.56
CA VAL A 15 -4.90 -5.35 3.45
C VAL A 15 -6.37 -5.56 3.79
N LEU A 16 -7.16 -4.50 3.87
CA LEU A 16 -8.59 -4.61 4.18
C LEU A 16 -9.42 -4.85 2.92
N SER A 17 -9.10 -4.11 1.86
CA SER A 17 -9.77 -4.19 0.57
C SER A 17 -8.92 -3.49 -0.49
N HIS A 18 -9.20 -3.73 -1.75
CA HIS A 18 -8.67 -2.93 -2.84
C HIS A 18 -9.72 -2.69 -3.92
N ILE A 19 -9.53 -1.62 -4.68
CA ILE A 19 -10.29 -1.34 -5.90
C ILE A 19 -9.34 -1.19 -7.09
N GLU A 20 -9.81 -1.55 -8.27
CA GLU A 20 -9.06 -1.30 -9.50
C GLU A 20 -8.97 0.21 -9.75
N TYR A 21 -7.81 0.67 -10.19
CA TYR A 21 -7.58 2.08 -10.49
C TYR A 21 -6.80 2.21 -11.80
N GLY A 22 -7.42 2.85 -12.78
CA GLY A 22 -6.87 2.92 -14.14
C GLY A 22 -6.61 1.53 -14.73
N GLU A 23 -5.63 1.46 -15.62
CA GLU A 23 -5.34 0.23 -16.36
C GLU A 23 -4.61 -0.80 -15.49
N ALA A 24 -3.56 -0.37 -14.78
CA ALA A 24 -2.60 -1.29 -14.16
C ALA A 24 -2.47 -1.18 -12.64
N ASP A 25 -3.22 -0.29 -11.99
CA ASP A 25 -3.04 0.03 -10.57
C ASP A 25 -4.21 -0.49 -9.71
N ARG A 26 -4.00 -0.51 -8.39
CA ARG A 26 -5.08 -0.64 -7.41
C ARG A 26 -4.94 0.44 -6.33
N ILE A 27 -6.06 0.89 -5.79
CA ILE A 27 -6.07 1.64 -4.53
C ILE A 27 -6.36 0.64 -3.41
N LEU A 28 -5.46 0.58 -2.43
CA LEU A 28 -5.54 -0.30 -1.28
C LEU A 28 -6.10 0.48 -0.08
N LYS A 29 -6.96 -0.17 0.70
CA LYS A 29 -7.26 0.22 2.08
C LYS A 29 -6.44 -0.68 2.99
N LEU A 30 -5.59 -0.07 3.81
CA LEU A 30 -4.64 -0.74 4.67
C LEU A 30 -4.93 -0.39 6.12
N PHE A 31 -4.81 -1.36 7.01
CA PHE A 31 -4.70 -1.10 8.44
C PHE A 31 -3.25 -1.33 8.85
N THR A 32 -2.53 -0.23 9.08
CA THR A 32 -1.10 -0.24 9.43
C THR A 32 -0.92 -0.20 10.93
N LEU A 33 0.16 -0.80 11.42
CA LEU A 33 0.54 -0.73 12.83
C LEU A 33 0.99 0.69 13.21
N GLU A 34 1.69 1.39 12.32
CA GLU A 34 2.37 2.65 12.61
C GLU A 34 1.48 3.89 12.44
N LYS A 35 0.49 3.83 11.53
CA LYS A 35 -0.34 5.00 11.16
C LYS A 35 -1.83 4.70 11.14
N GLY A 36 -2.24 3.54 11.64
CA GLY A 36 -3.63 3.10 11.63
C GLY A 36 -4.16 2.90 10.20
N LYS A 37 -5.43 3.23 9.98
CA LYS A 37 -6.09 3.03 8.68
C LYS A 37 -5.66 4.09 7.67
N ILE A 38 -5.07 3.65 6.55
CA ILE A 38 -4.64 4.53 5.46
C ILE A 38 -5.10 3.98 4.10
N SER A 39 -5.06 4.84 3.09
CA SER A 39 -5.20 4.45 1.69
C SER A 39 -3.89 4.65 0.96
N ALA A 40 -3.52 3.71 0.08
CA ALA A 40 -2.30 3.79 -0.71
C ALA A 40 -2.54 3.30 -2.14
N ILE A 41 -1.86 3.90 -3.11
CA ILE A 41 -1.91 3.45 -4.50
C ILE A 41 -0.78 2.46 -4.80
N ALA A 42 -1.16 1.26 -5.24
CA ALA A 42 -0.24 0.24 -5.70
C ALA A 42 -0.08 0.34 -7.22
N LYS A 43 0.88 1.16 -7.65
CA LYS A 43 1.19 1.36 -9.08
C LYS A 43 1.68 0.08 -9.77
N GLY A 44 1.12 -0.21 -10.93
CA GLY A 44 1.48 -1.34 -11.79
C GLY A 44 1.18 -2.72 -11.20
N VAL A 45 0.38 -2.80 -10.13
CA VAL A 45 0.13 -4.05 -9.41
C VAL A 45 -0.60 -5.09 -10.26
N ARG A 46 -1.43 -4.67 -11.23
CA ARG A 46 -2.21 -5.56 -12.12
C ARG A 46 -1.43 -5.99 -13.37
N LYS A 47 -0.19 -5.52 -13.58
CA LYS A 47 0.63 -5.98 -14.71
C LYS A 47 0.89 -7.48 -14.57
N ILE A 48 0.87 -8.23 -15.68
CA ILE A 48 1.10 -9.69 -15.71
C ILE A 48 2.41 -10.09 -14.99
N ARG A 49 3.46 -9.27 -15.11
CA ARG A 49 4.77 -9.50 -14.48
C ARG A 49 4.91 -8.92 -13.06
N SER A 50 3.83 -8.41 -12.48
CA SER A 50 3.84 -7.81 -11.15
C SER A 50 4.03 -8.89 -10.08
N ARG A 51 5.12 -8.77 -9.32
CA ARG A 51 5.35 -9.60 -8.12
C ARG A 51 4.50 -9.14 -6.91
N LYS A 52 3.88 -7.96 -6.99
CA LYS A 52 3.15 -7.36 -5.87
C LYS A 52 1.71 -7.85 -5.76
N ALA A 53 1.12 -8.35 -6.85
CA ALA A 53 -0.31 -8.66 -6.95
C ALA A 53 -0.80 -9.58 -5.83
N GLY A 54 -0.25 -10.78 -5.74
CA GLY A 54 -0.68 -11.78 -4.76
C GLY A 54 -0.47 -11.35 -3.30
N HIS A 55 0.55 -10.54 -3.01
CA HIS A 55 0.80 -10.02 -1.66
C HIS A 55 -0.22 -8.97 -1.25
N LEU A 56 -0.90 -8.32 -2.20
CA LEU A 56 -1.80 -7.20 -1.95
C LEU A 56 -3.28 -7.60 -2.04
N GLU A 57 -3.57 -8.89 -1.84
CA GLU A 57 -4.92 -9.42 -1.72
C GLU A 57 -5.49 -9.18 -0.31
N PRO A 58 -6.83 -9.06 -0.15
CA PRO A 58 -7.45 -8.80 1.13
C PRO A 58 -7.07 -9.82 2.21
N PHE A 59 -6.99 -9.35 3.45
CA PHE A 59 -6.63 -10.09 4.67
C PHE A 59 -5.19 -10.63 4.71
N THR A 60 -4.34 -10.18 3.78
CA THR A 60 -2.91 -10.50 3.79
C THR A 60 -2.15 -9.56 4.72
N HIS A 61 -1.27 -10.12 5.56
CA HIS A 61 -0.29 -9.36 6.33
C HIS A 61 0.95 -9.05 5.49
N VAL A 62 1.32 -7.77 5.40
CA VAL A 62 2.34 -7.28 4.48
C VAL A 62 3.27 -6.28 5.14
N ASN A 63 4.55 -6.34 4.75
CA ASN A 63 5.52 -5.28 5.02
C ASN A 63 5.66 -4.41 3.77
N LEU A 64 5.30 -3.14 3.90
CA LEU A 64 5.24 -2.19 2.79
C LEU A 64 6.32 -1.13 2.94
N PHE A 65 6.87 -0.69 1.81
CA PHE A 65 7.65 0.55 1.73
C PHE A 65 6.78 1.58 1.01
N LEU A 66 6.34 2.61 1.74
CA LEU A 66 5.36 3.59 1.31
C LEU A 66 5.99 4.96 1.14
N ALA A 67 5.48 5.74 0.19
CA ALA A 67 5.80 7.15 0.02
C ALA A 67 4.57 8.02 0.34
N LYS A 68 4.75 9.06 1.15
CA LYS A 68 3.78 10.10 1.44
C LYS A 68 4.06 11.28 0.51
N GLY A 69 3.22 11.42 -0.51
CA GLY A 69 3.21 12.53 -1.47
C GLY A 69 2.13 13.54 -1.15
#